data_AF-A0A918WYE5-F1
#
_entry.id   AF-A0A918WYE5-F1
#
_cell.length_a   1.000
_cell.length_b   1.000
_cell.length_c   1.000
_cell.angle_alpha   90.00
_cell.angle_beta   90.00
_cell.angle_gamma   90.00
#
_symmetry.space_group_name_H-M   'P 1'
#
loop_
_entity.id
_entity.type
_entity.pdbx_description
1 polymer ?
#
loop_
_entity_poly.entity_id
_entity_poly.type
_entity_poly.pdbx_seq_one_letter_code
_entity_poly.pdbx_strand_id
1 'polypeptide(L)'
;MAVVAAVTLAGCGGGTPVDAKPVGGASTPAVTQAPSATEDAPTPAAAASAVGAVDDSASVKGVKPVVVEVLANDTFTAAGGAAEAFKEAVGKEEFTLALKSGPTVGTAVVGGGGSSFTYTPKAGFGGEDEFTYEVTVQGKGWAEEVRGTAVVRLTVAAAKPAAKPAPVKSKKPPVKVSYKNCAAVRAAGAAPIRQGQPGYGAHLDRDGDGVGCEPHEGGSGSGGGSGSGSGTGGGSGGGGSVSYKNCSAVRAAGAAPIRRGDPGYGRHLDRDGDGVGCE
;
A
#
# COMPACT_ATOMS: atom_id res chain seq x y z
N MET A 1 35.25 19.33 29.35
CA MET A 1 36.13 20.25 30.10
C MET A 1 35.27 21.10 31.02
N ALA A 2 35.24 20.77 32.31
CA ALA A 2 35.00 21.68 33.42
C ALA A 2 35.42 20.92 34.68
N VAL A 3 36.41 21.48 35.36
CA VAL A 3 37.15 20.94 36.51
C VAL A 3 36.58 21.58 37.78
N VAL A 4 37.07 21.13 38.94
CA VAL A 4 37.12 21.83 40.25
C VAL A 4 36.01 21.36 41.21
N ALA A 5 36.23 20.94 42.47
CA ALA A 5 37.40 20.94 43.34
C ALA A 5 37.28 19.82 44.40
N ALA A 6 38.43 19.27 44.79
CA ALA A 6 38.64 18.62 46.06
C ALA A 6 39.05 19.67 47.12
N VAL A 7 38.54 19.53 48.34
CA VAL A 7 39.07 20.19 49.54
C VAL A 7 39.36 19.11 50.57
N THR A 8 40.64 18.88 50.81
CA THR A 8 41.17 18.21 51.99
C THR A 8 41.58 19.28 53.01
N LEU A 9 41.21 19.09 54.27
CA LEU A 9 41.94 19.69 55.39
C LEU A 9 42.04 18.71 56.56
N ALA A 10 43.29 18.50 56.95
CA ALA A 10 43.74 17.80 58.14
C ALA A 10 43.49 18.65 59.40
N GLY A 11 43.32 17.98 60.54
CA GLY A 11 43.29 18.61 61.85
C GLY A 11 43.62 17.62 62.97
N CYS A 12 44.78 17.84 63.60
CA CYS A 12 45.43 17.07 64.65
C CYS A 12 44.66 16.96 65.98
N GLY A 13 45.03 15.97 66.80
CA GLY A 13 44.82 16.02 68.25
C GLY A 13 45.16 14.71 68.96
N GLY A 14 46.42 14.56 69.40
CA GLY A 14 46.92 13.38 70.11
C GLY A 14 46.38 13.26 71.54
N GLY A 15 46.13 12.02 71.97
CA GLY A 15 45.83 11.66 73.35
C GLY A 15 46.73 10.51 73.80
N THR A 16 47.38 10.68 74.94
CA THR A 16 48.04 9.63 75.74
C THR A 16 47.60 9.81 77.20
N PRO A 17 47.79 8.81 78.10
CA PRO A 17 46.65 8.14 78.74
C PRO A 17 46.60 8.44 80.25
N VAL A 18 45.46 8.20 80.89
CA VAL A 18 45.42 8.00 82.35
C VAL A 18 44.60 6.78 82.69
N ASP A 19 45.32 5.79 83.20
CA ASP A 19 44.83 4.62 83.90
C ASP A 19 44.01 5.01 85.13
N ALA A 20 42.80 4.44 85.26
CA ALA A 20 42.15 4.23 86.54
C ALA A 20 41.29 2.96 86.48
N LYS A 21 41.74 1.95 87.23
CA LYS A 21 41.06 0.68 87.54
C LYS A 21 40.52 0.77 88.99
N PRO A 22 39.74 -0.21 89.50
CA PRO A 22 38.29 -0.36 89.37
C PRO A 22 37.59 -0.43 90.76
N VAL A 23 36.25 -0.33 90.80
CA VAL A 23 35.28 -1.02 91.70
C VAL A 23 33.93 -0.30 91.49
N GLY A 24 32.75 -0.89 91.39
CA GLY A 24 32.22 -2.23 91.56
C GLY A 24 30.72 -1.99 91.70
N GLY A 25 29.91 -2.38 90.70
CA GLY A 25 28.49 -2.03 90.65
C GLY A 25 27.74 -3.01 89.76
N ALA A 26 26.86 -3.78 90.40
CA ALA A 26 26.04 -4.80 89.80
C ALA A 26 25.23 -4.29 88.60
N SER A 27 25.25 -5.04 87.50
CA SER A 27 24.12 -5.21 86.60
C SER A 27 24.37 -6.42 85.70
N THR A 28 23.37 -7.29 85.70
CA THR A 28 23.07 -8.39 84.76
C THR A 28 23.72 -8.29 83.37
N PRO A 29 24.12 -9.42 82.74
CA PRO A 29 24.57 -9.41 81.36
C PRO A 29 23.42 -8.98 80.46
N ALA A 30 23.49 -7.75 79.95
CA ALA A 30 22.74 -7.36 78.77
C ALA A 30 23.22 -8.26 77.63
N VAL A 31 22.36 -9.18 77.22
CA VAL A 31 22.44 -9.81 75.91
C VAL A 31 22.51 -8.66 74.91
N THR A 32 23.68 -8.44 74.32
CA THR A 32 23.81 -7.57 73.15
C THR A 32 23.04 -8.25 72.03
N GLN A 33 21.74 -8.00 72.00
CA GLN A 33 20.93 -8.19 70.82
C GLN A 33 21.55 -7.27 69.77
N ALA A 34 22.17 -7.87 68.77
CA ALA A 34 22.52 -7.17 67.54
C ALA A 34 21.27 -6.40 67.10
N PRO A 35 21.38 -5.12 66.69
CA PRO A 35 20.22 -4.46 66.11
C PRO A 35 19.81 -5.27 64.89
N SER A 36 18.64 -5.91 64.99
CA SER A 36 17.89 -6.39 63.83
C SER A 36 17.54 -5.15 63.01
N ALA A 37 18.46 -4.74 62.14
CA ALA A 37 18.12 -3.94 60.99
C ALA A 37 17.37 -4.88 60.05
N THR A 38 16.06 -5.01 60.28
CA THR A 38 15.15 -5.34 59.18
C THR A 38 15.41 -4.34 58.08
N GLU A 39 15.80 -4.89 56.95
CA GLU A 39 16.15 -4.25 55.71
C GLU A 39 15.04 -3.28 55.30
N ASP A 40 15.30 -1.97 55.32
CA ASP A 40 14.64 -1.06 54.38
C ASP A 40 15.38 -1.21 53.06
N ALA A 41 15.13 -2.36 52.41
CA ALA A 41 15.45 -2.49 51.00
C ALA A 41 14.71 -1.35 50.28
N PRO A 42 15.36 -0.59 49.37
CA PRO A 42 14.66 0.43 48.63
C PRO A 42 13.43 -0.23 48.00
N THR A 43 12.24 0.28 48.35
CA THR A 43 10.99 -0.16 47.72
C THR A 43 11.26 -0.21 46.22
N PRO A 44 11.17 -1.38 45.55
CA PRO A 44 11.50 -1.47 44.14
C PRO A 44 10.67 -0.42 43.42
N ALA A 45 11.34 0.51 42.75
CA ALA A 45 10.68 1.54 41.97
C ALA A 45 9.60 0.85 41.13
N ALA A 46 8.34 1.25 41.30
CA ALA A 46 7.22 0.62 40.61
C ALA A 46 7.56 0.54 39.12
N ALA A 47 7.46 -0.67 38.54
CA ALA A 47 7.81 -0.89 37.15
C ALA A 47 7.06 0.12 36.27
N ALA A 48 7.77 0.83 35.39
CA ALA A 48 7.17 1.81 34.51
C ALA A 48 6.24 1.14 33.50
N SER A 49 5.24 1.88 33.02
CA SER A 49 4.37 1.39 31.95
C SER A 49 5.16 1.13 30.66
N ALA A 50 4.84 0.07 29.93
CA ALA A 50 5.55 -0.33 28.71
C ALA A 50 4.63 -0.96 27.67
N VAL A 51 4.99 -0.84 26.39
CA VAL A 51 4.39 -1.59 25.27
C VAL A 51 5.44 -2.55 24.73
N GLY A 52 5.17 -3.84 24.84
CA GLY A 52 5.94 -4.91 24.22
C GLY A 52 5.38 -5.24 22.84
N ALA A 53 5.63 -4.35 21.87
CA ALA A 53 5.30 -4.58 20.47
C ALA A 53 6.28 -5.58 19.86
N VAL A 54 5.77 -6.62 19.21
CA VAL A 54 6.52 -7.74 18.66
C VAL A 54 6.32 -7.77 17.14
N ASP A 55 7.39 -8.05 16.41
CA ASP A 55 7.33 -8.14 14.95
C ASP A 55 6.33 -9.19 14.47
N ASP A 56 5.67 -8.86 13.36
CA ASP A 56 4.63 -9.67 12.74
C ASP A 56 5.06 -10.19 11.37
N SER A 57 4.37 -11.22 10.92
CA SER A 57 4.47 -11.65 9.54
C SER A 57 3.15 -12.09 8.95
N ALA A 58 2.96 -11.82 7.66
CA ALA A 58 1.80 -12.33 6.92
C ALA A 58 2.19 -12.74 5.50
N SER A 59 1.46 -13.72 4.98
CA SER A 59 1.65 -14.24 3.63
C SER A 59 0.37 -14.19 2.84
N VAL A 60 0.47 -13.79 1.57
CA VAL A 60 -0.70 -13.67 0.69
C VAL A 60 -0.37 -14.09 -0.74
N LYS A 61 -1.37 -14.56 -1.47
CA LYS A 61 -1.20 -15.03 -2.85
C LYS A 61 -1.91 -14.09 -3.83
N GLY A 62 -1.14 -13.54 -4.76
CA GLY A 62 -1.63 -12.63 -5.78
C GLY A 62 -2.07 -11.29 -5.19
N VAL A 63 -3.27 -10.83 -5.53
CA VAL A 63 -3.74 -9.44 -5.27
C VAL A 63 -4.84 -9.35 -4.22
N LYS A 64 -5.12 -10.45 -3.50
CA LYS A 64 -6.15 -10.43 -2.46
C LYS A 64 -5.64 -9.62 -1.27
N PRO A 65 -6.47 -8.75 -0.67
CA PRO A 65 -6.13 -8.14 0.61
C PRO A 65 -5.95 -9.22 1.69
N VAL A 66 -5.01 -9.00 2.60
CA VAL A 66 -4.80 -9.81 3.80
C VAL A 66 -4.95 -8.93 5.02
N VAL A 67 -5.65 -9.45 6.03
CA VAL A 67 -5.75 -8.81 7.35
C VAL A 67 -4.61 -9.35 8.20
N VAL A 68 -3.85 -8.45 8.80
CA VAL A 68 -2.75 -8.74 9.71
C VAL A 68 -3.16 -8.29 11.10
N GLU A 69 -3.34 -9.27 11.99
CA GLU A 69 -3.70 -9.05 13.40
C GLU A 69 -2.44 -8.74 14.22
N VAL A 70 -1.87 -7.55 14.03
CA VAL A 70 -0.59 -7.14 14.63
C VAL A 70 -0.60 -7.17 16.16
N LEU A 71 -1.76 -6.96 16.79
CA LEU A 71 -1.90 -6.96 18.24
C LEU A 71 -2.01 -8.36 18.87
N ALA A 72 -1.93 -9.44 18.08
CA ALA A 72 -2.21 -10.80 18.56
C ALA A 72 -1.09 -11.38 19.45
N ASN A 73 0.15 -10.99 19.20
CA ASN A 73 1.37 -11.39 19.92
C ASN A 73 1.96 -10.24 20.77
N ASP A 74 1.35 -9.07 20.72
CA ASP A 74 1.78 -7.90 21.49
C ASP A 74 1.30 -7.94 22.94
N THR A 75 2.08 -7.31 23.80
CA THR A 75 1.75 -7.15 25.22
C THR A 75 1.92 -5.72 25.68
N PHE A 76 1.29 -5.38 26.79
CA PHE A 76 1.45 -4.09 27.46
C PHE A 76 1.53 -4.31 28.97
N THR A 77 2.21 -3.41 29.67
CA THR A 77 2.36 -3.46 31.12
C THR A 77 1.96 -2.11 31.67
N ALA A 78 0.94 -2.04 32.52
CA ALA A 78 0.62 -0.83 33.28
C ALA A 78 1.62 -0.63 34.43
N ALA A 79 1.73 0.59 34.95
CA ALA A 79 2.69 0.90 36.01
C ALA A 79 2.47 0.01 37.25
N GLY A 80 3.51 -0.72 37.66
CA GLY A 80 3.47 -1.68 38.77
C GLY A 80 2.65 -2.96 38.50
N GLY A 81 2.15 -3.15 37.27
CA GLY A 81 1.37 -4.30 36.85
C GLY A 81 2.21 -5.42 36.21
N ALA A 82 1.53 -6.52 35.87
CA ALA A 82 2.10 -7.58 35.04
C ALA A 82 1.84 -7.29 33.54
N ALA A 83 2.59 -7.95 32.65
CA ALA A 83 2.34 -7.86 31.22
C ALA A 83 1.01 -8.55 30.85
N GLU A 84 0.18 -7.87 30.07
CA GLU A 84 -1.13 -8.29 29.59
C GLU A 84 -1.13 -8.33 28.05
N ALA A 85 -1.92 -9.21 27.45
CA ALA A 85 -2.00 -9.34 25.99
C ALA A 85 -2.99 -8.32 25.40
N PHE A 86 -2.60 -7.63 24.32
CA PHE A 86 -3.49 -6.65 23.67
C PHE A 86 -4.78 -7.28 23.15
N LYS A 87 -4.71 -8.50 22.59
CA LYS A 87 -5.86 -9.24 22.06
C LYS A 87 -7.04 -9.31 23.04
N GLU A 88 -6.76 -9.48 24.33
CA GLU A 88 -7.79 -9.63 25.37
C GLU A 88 -8.33 -8.28 25.88
N ALA A 89 -7.58 -7.20 25.64
CA ALA A 89 -7.92 -5.84 26.03
C ALA A 89 -8.65 -5.06 24.92
N VAL A 90 -8.66 -5.57 23.68
CA VAL A 90 -9.39 -4.97 22.56
C VAL A 90 -10.86 -4.75 22.92
N GLY A 91 -11.30 -3.49 22.88
CA GLY A 91 -12.67 -3.08 23.22
C GLY A 91 -12.93 -2.85 24.72
N LYS A 92 -11.94 -3.08 25.59
CA LYS A 92 -11.98 -2.75 27.02
C LYS A 92 -11.10 -1.53 27.32
N GLU A 93 -9.95 -1.44 26.66
CA GLU A 93 -8.99 -0.35 26.76
C GLU A 93 -8.94 0.46 25.47
N GLU A 94 -8.51 1.72 25.57
CA GLU A 94 -8.36 2.63 24.43
C GLU A 94 -6.90 2.60 23.93
N PHE A 95 -6.70 2.08 22.72
CA PHE A 95 -5.41 2.10 22.03
C PHE A 95 -5.59 2.52 20.58
N THR A 96 -4.55 3.14 20.03
CA THR A 96 -4.51 3.63 18.65
C THR A 96 -3.36 3.00 17.90
N LEU A 97 -3.66 2.44 16.72
CA LEU A 97 -2.66 2.00 15.76
C LEU A 97 -2.39 3.09 14.73
N ALA A 98 -1.11 3.35 14.47
CA ALA A 98 -0.65 4.28 13.44
C ALA A 98 0.37 3.64 12.51
N LEU A 99 0.25 3.91 11.21
CA LEU A 99 1.27 3.54 10.23
C LEU A 99 2.40 4.56 10.28
N LYS A 100 3.61 4.15 10.69
CA LYS A 100 4.79 5.03 10.74
C LYS A 100 5.49 5.11 9.40
N SER A 101 5.74 3.96 8.80
CA SER A 101 6.32 3.84 7.47
C SER A 101 5.52 2.82 6.68
N GLY A 102 5.06 3.21 5.50
CA GLY A 102 4.26 2.36 4.63
C GLY A 102 5.09 1.30 3.90
N PRO A 103 4.42 0.28 3.34
CA PRO A 103 5.04 -0.69 2.44
C PRO A 103 5.58 -0.03 1.16
N THR A 104 6.60 -0.64 0.57
CA THR A 104 7.25 -0.13 -0.64
C THR A 104 6.46 -0.46 -1.91
N VAL A 105 5.74 -1.60 -1.91
CA VAL A 105 5.10 -2.11 -3.12
C VAL A 105 3.58 -2.13 -3.04
N GLY A 106 3.02 -2.60 -1.92
CA GLY A 106 1.58 -2.62 -1.68
C GLY A 106 1.08 -1.37 -0.95
N THR A 107 -0.12 -1.49 -0.38
CA THR A 107 -0.69 -0.48 0.53
C THR A 107 -1.08 -1.14 1.84
N ALA A 108 -0.81 -0.48 2.97
CA ALA A 108 -1.26 -0.91 4.29
C ALA A 108 -2.19 0.18 4.84
N VAL A 109 -3.35 -0.24 5.34
CA VAL A 109 -4.33 0.66 5.97
C VAL A 109 -4.76 0.09 7.31
N VAL A 110 -4.98 0.95 8.30
CA VAL A 110 -5.53 0.53 9.59
C VAL A 110 -6.97 0.04 9.36
N GLY A 111 -7.28 -1.15 9.88
CA GLY A 111 -8.57 -1.83 9.76
C GLY A 111 -9.07 -2.35 11.10
N GLY A 112 -10.19 -3.07 11.08
CA GLY A 112 -10.75 -3.70 12.28
C GLY A 112 -11.15 -2.72 13.39
N GLY A 113 -11.49 -1.48 13.05
CA GLY A 113 -11.78 -0.44 14.04
C GLY A 113 -10.56 0.05 14.82
N GLY A 114 -9.34 -0.16 14.30
CA GLY A 114 -8.10 0.27 14.94
C GLY A 114 -7.26 -0.84 15.56
N SER A 115 -7.63 -2.12 15.36
CA SER A 115 -6.95 -3.27 15.97
C SER A 115 -6.12 -4.13 15.01
N SER A 116 -6.14 -3.83 13.71
CA SER A 116 -5.43 -4.61 12.69
C SER A 116 -5.00 -3.74 11.52
N PHE A 117 -4.16 -4.29 10.64
CA PHE A 117 -3.85 -3.69 9.35
C PHE A 117 -4.40 -4.54 8.22
N THR A 118 -4.96 -3.91 7.19
CA THR A 118 -5.27 -4.56 5.91
C THR A 118 -4.17 -4.20 4.92
N TYR A 119 -3.43 -5.21 4.46
CA TYR A 119 -2.43 -5.07 3.41
C TYR A 119 -3.00 -5.51 2.06
N THR A 120 -2.83 -4.67 1.03
CA THR A 120 -3.22 -4.96 -0.35
C THR A 120 -1.98 -4.96 -1.25
N PRO A 121 -1.55 -6.12 -1.78
CA PRO A 121 -0.46 -6.20 -2.73
C PRO A 121 -0.75 -5.46 -4.03
N LYS A 122 0.26 -4.84 -4.64
CA LYS A 122 0.15 -4.30 -6.00
C LYS A 122 -0.03 -5.42 -7.03
N ALA A 123 -0.85 -5.16 -8.04
CA ALA A 123 -1.08 -6.12 -9.12
C ALA A 123 0.21 -6.55 -9.82
N GLY A 124 0.40 -7.86 -9.96
CA GLY A 124 1.58 -8.46 -10.59
C GLY A 124 2.82 -8.52 -9.70
N PHE A 125 2.76 -8.05 -8.45
CA PHE A 125 3.86 -8.18 -7.50
C PHE A 125 3.96 -9.61 -6.93
N GLY A 126 5.19 -10.06 -6.75
CA GLY A 126 5.53 -11.20 -5.93
C GLY A 126 6.93 -10.99 -5.36
N GLY A 127 7.10 -11.25 -4.08
CA GLY A 127 8.30 -10.89 -3.32
C GLY A 127 7.98 -10.51 -1.89
N GLU A 128 8.92 -9.86 -1.24
CA GLU A 128 8.81 -9.37 0.13
C GLU A 128 8.46 -7.88 0.16
N ASP A 129 7.66 -7.50 1.13
CA ASP A 129 7.31 -6.11 1.43
C ASP A 129 7.33 -5.93 2.96
N GLU A 130 7.46 -4.70 3.45
CA GLU A 130 7.59 -4.45 4.88
C GLU A 130 7.01 -3.09 5.25
N PHE A 131 6.36 -2.99 6.39
CA PHE A 131 5.92 -1.71 6.96
C PHE A 131 6.13 -1.68 8.47
N THR A 132 6.23 -0.48 9.03
CA THR A 132 6.41 -0.27 10.47
C THR A 132 5.19 0.43 11.04
N TYR A 133 4.68 -0.08 12.16
CA TYR A 133 3.55 0.52 12.88
C TYR A 133 3.96 0.97 14.28
N GLU A 134 3.13 1.83 14.85
CA GLU A 134 3.22 2.26 16.23
C GLU A 134 1.88 2.00 16.93
N VAL A 135 1.93 1.39 18.10
CA VAL A 135 0.80 1.25 19.02
C VAL A 135 0.93 2.32 20.09
N THR A 136 -0.14 3.06 20.33
CA THR A 136 -0.22 4.06 21.40
C THR A 136 -1.31 3.64 22.37
N VAL A 137 -1.00 3.59 23.66
CA VAL A 137 -1.96 3.25 24.72
C VAL A 137 -2.21 4.49 25.58
N GLN A 138 -3.49 4.80 25.81
CA GLN A 138 -3.94 5.92 26.64
C GLN A 138 -5.13 5.44 27.49
N GLY A 139 -5.22 5.84 28.76
CA GLY A 139 -6.39 5.46 29.56
C GLY A 139 -6.22 5.57 31.07
N LYS A 140 -7.29 5.26 31.80
CA LYS A 140 -7.31 5.27 33.26
C LYS A 140 -6.38 4.18 33.81
N GLY A 141 -5.36 4.57 34.56
CA GLY A 141 -4.36 3.66 35.14
C GLY A 141 -3.00 3.72 34.45
N TRP A 142 -2.88 4.46 33.35
CA TRP A 142 -1.62 4.74 32.68
C TRP A 142 -1.05 6.06 33.17
N ALA A 143 0.21 6.04 33.63
CA ALA A 143 0.87 7.24 34.15
C ALA A 143 1.10 8.30 33.05
N GLU A 144 1.29 7.86 31.80
CA GLU A 144 1.47 8.69 30.60
C GLU A 144 1.09 7.87 29.36
N GLU A 145 0.98 8.53 28.20
CA GLU A 145 0.90 7.85 26.91
C GLU A 145 2.14 7.00 26.67
N VAL A 146 1.93 5.70 26.43
CA VAL A 146 3.03 4.77 26.15
C VAL A 146 2.93 4.29 24.72
N ARG A 147 4.09 4.21 24.06
CA ARG A 147 4.19 3.79 22.66
C ARG A 147 5.10 2.58 22.51
N GLY A 148 4.76 1.73 21.55
CA GLY A 148 5.62 0.66 21.07
C GLY A 148 5.62 0.60 19.55
N THR A 149 6.73 0.17 18.96
CA THR A 149 6.89 0.05 17.50
C THR A 149 7.33 -1.35 17.14
N ALA A 150 6.77 -1.89 16.07
CA ALA A 150 7.15 -3.19 15.54
C ALA A 150 7.04 -3.20 14.00
N VAL A 151 7.69 -4.21 13.41
CA VAL A 151 7.82 -4.37 11.96
C VAL A 151 6.93 -5.51 11.48
N VAL A 152 6.19 -5.28 10.40
CA VAL A 152 5.38 -6.31 9.73
C VAL A 152 6.06 -6.74 8.45
N ARG A 153 6.48 -8.01 8.41
CA ARG A 153 7.11 -8.63 7.24
C ARG A 153 6.06 -9.34 6.37
N LEU A 154 5.97 -8.94 5.11
CA LEU A 154 4.97 -9.46 4.18
C LEU A 154 5.62 -10.30 3.10
N THR A 155 5.09 -11.49 2.88
CA THR A 155 5.48 -12.33 1.75
C THR A 155 4.32 -12.46 0.77
N VAL A 156 4.47 -11.83 -0.40
CA VAL A 156 3.51 -11.96 -1.50
C VAL A 156 3.98 -13.08 -2.41
N ALA A 157 3.35 -14.23 -2.30
CA ALA A 157 3.54 -15.29 -3.28
C ALA A 157 3.06 -14.75 -4.64
N ALA A 158 3.99 -14.66 -5.59
CA ALA A 158 3.68 -14.31 -6.96
C ALA A 158 2.49 -15.19 -7.39
N ALA A 159 1.38 -14.56 -7.78
CA ALA A 159 0.42 -15.30 -8.57
C ALA A 159 1.22 -15.86 -9.74
N LYS A 160 1.19 -17.19 -9.95
CA LYS A 160 1.69 -17.80 -11.18
C LYS A 160 1.28 -16.85 -12.29
N PRO A 161 2.22 -16.30 -13.08
CA PRO A 161 1.92 -15.21 -14.00
C PRO A 161 0.61 -15.57 -14.68
N ALA A 162 -0.44 -14.75 -14.45
CA ALA A 162 -1.57 -14.78 -15.34
C ALA A 162 -0.89 -14.51 -16.67
N ALA A 163 -0.78 -15.54 -17.51
CA ALA A 163 -0.08 -15.43 -18.78
C ALA A 163 -0.56 -14.11 -19.37
N LYS A 164 0.36 -13.15 -19.63
CA LYS A 164 0.09 -11.94 -20.43
C LYS A 164 -0.99 -12.36 -21.40
N PRO A 165 -2.22 -11.80 -21.39
CA PRO A 165 -3.37 -12.45 -22.01
C PRO A 165 -2.88 -13.03 -23.31
N ALA A 166 -2.70 -14.36 -23.32
CA ALA A 166 -2.08 -14.99 -24.47
C ALA A 166 -2.96 -14.51 -25.61
N PRO A 167 -2.41 -13.99 -26.74
CA PRO A 167 -3.25 -13.62 -27.86
C PRO A 167 -4.19 -14.78 -28.02
N VAL A 168 -5.48 -14.56 -27.74
CA VAL A 168 -6.41 -15.65 -27.51
C VAL A 168 -6.33 -16.44 -28.79
N LYS A 169 -5.73 -17.64 -28.73
CA LYS A 169 -5.78 -18.57 -29.84
C LYS A 169 -7.25 -18.90 -29.94
N SER A 170 -7.95 -18.13 -30.76
CA SER A 170 -9.33 -18.34 -31.13
C SER A 170 -9.41 -19.80 -31.55
N LYS A 171 -10.13 -20.60 -30.77
CA LYS A 171 -10.35 -22.03 -31.00
C LYS A 171 -11.20 -22.30 -32.26
N LYS A 172 -11.29 -21.35 -33.20
CA LYS A 172 -11.86 -21.60 -34.51
C LYS A 172 -10.70 -21.92 -35.46
N PRO A 173 -10.62 -23.14 -36.03
CA PRO A 173 -9.64 -23.41 -37.08
C PRO A 173 -9.77 -22.36 -38.19
N PRO A 174 -8.70 -22.04 -38.94
CA PRO A 174 -8.84 -21.27 -40.16
C PRO A 174 -9.64 -22.11 -41.16
N VAL A 175 -10.97 -21.99 -41.11
CA VAL A 175 -11.81 -22.40 -42.21
C VAL A 175 -11.35 -21.57 -43.41
N LYS A 176 -11.08 -22.23 -44.54
CA LYS A 176 -10.85 -21.54 -45.81
C LYS A 176 -12.15 -20.82 -46.16
N VAL A 177 -12.33 -19.59 -45.68
CA VAL A 177 -13.52 -18.78 -45.96
C VAL A 177 -13.35 -18.23 -47.37
N SER A 178 -13.80 -18.94 -48.39
CA SER A 178 -13.82 -18.37 -49.74
C SER A 178 -15.01 -17.41 -49.87
N TYR A 179 -14.73 -16.12 -50.05
CA TYR A 179 -15.79 -15.15 -50.35
C TYR A 179 -16.05 -15.14 -51.85
N LYS A 180 -17.33 -15.28 -52.24
CA LYS A 180 -17.73 -15.25 -53.65
C LYS A 180 -17.43 -13.90 -54.32
N ASN A 181 -17.59 -12.81 -53.58
CA ASN A 181 -17.37 -11.44 -54.05
C ASN A 181 -17.28 -10.46 -52.85
N CYS A 182 -17.00 -9.20 -53.13
CA CYS A 182 -16.87 -8.15 -52.13
C CYS A 182 -18.15 -7.82 -51.35
N ALA A 183 -19.34 -8.13 -51.88
CA ALA A 183 -20.57 -7.97 -51.11
C ALA A 183 -20.62 -8.97 -49.94
N ALA A 184 -20.17 -10.21 -50.15
CA ALA A 184 -20.08 -11.21 -49.09
C ALA A 184 -19.04 -10.82 -48.02
N VAL A 185 -17.91 -10.23 -48.45
CA VAL A 185 -16.86 -9.72 -47.53
C VAL A 185 -17.40 -8.57 -46.66
N ARG A 186 -18.10 -7.61 -47.27
CA ARG A 186 -18.74 -6.49 -46.56
C ARG A 186 -19.86 -6.93 -45.63
N ALA A 187 -20.72 -7.85 -46.07
CA ALA A 187 -21.80 -8.42 -45.24
C ALA A 187 -21.25 -9.19 -44.02
N ALA A 188 -20.06 -9.78 -44.14
CA ALA A 188 -19.37 -10.44 -43.04
C ALA A 188 -18.59 -9.45 -42.13
N GLY A 189 -18.60 -8.15 -42.43
CA GLY A 189 -17.82 -7.14 -41.69
C GLY A 189 -16.31 -7.29 -41.85
N ALA A 190 -15.85 -7.99 -42.88
CA ALA A 190 -14.44 -8.32 -43.12
C ALA A 190 -13.75 -7.38 -44.13
N ALA A 191 -14.44 -6.35 -44.63
CA ALA A 191 -13.89 -5.38 -45.56
C ALA A 191 -13.27 -4.18 -44.81
N PRO A 192 -12.12 -3.63 -45.26
CA PRO A 192 -11.28 -4.10 -46.38
C PRO A 192 -10.49 -5.38 -46.05
N ILE A 193 -10.43 -6.34 -46.97
CA ILE A 193 -9.73 -7.63 -46.77
C ILE A 193 -8.34 -7.60 -47.43
N ARG A 194 -7.28 -7.90 -46.68
CA ARG A 194 -5.89 -7.72 -47.15
C ARG A 194 -5.23 -9.03 -47.60
N GLN A 195 -4.23 -8.93 -48.48
CA GLN A 195 -3.42 -10.07 -48.90
C GLN A 195 -2.83 -10.79 -47.66
N GLY A 196 -3.04 -12.11 -47.61
CA GLY A 196 -2.64 -12.94 -46.46
C GLY A 196 -3.71 -13.09 -45.37
N GLN A 197 -4.81 -12.32 -45.41
CA GLN A 197 -5.94 -12.55 -44.52
C GLN A 197 -6.76 -13.78 -44.95
N PRO A 198 -7.31 -14.57 -44.01
CA PRO A 198 -8.17 -15.70 -44.32
C PRO A 198 -9.36 -15.28 -45.19
N GLY A 199 -9.41 -15.83 -46.40
CA GLY A 199 -10.47 -15.56 -47.38
C GLY A 199 -10.17 -14.48 -48.41
N TYR A 200 -8.99 -13.87 -48.34
CA TYR A 200 -8.47 -13.08 -49.43
C TYR A 200 -8.27 -13.96 -50.68
N GLY A 201 -8.71 -13.47 -51.83
CA GLY A 201 -8.36 -14.01 -53.13
C GLY A 201 -8.16 -12.85 -54.11
N ALA A 202 -7.27 -13.03 -55.08
CA ALA A 202 -6.98 -12.00 -56.09
C ALA A 202 -8.24 -11.57 -56.89
N HIS A 203 -9.32 -12.37 -56.86
CA HIS A 203 -10.62 -12.01 -57.44
C HIS A 203 -11.40 -10.96 -56.65
N LEU A 204 -10.95 -10.63 -55.43
CA LEU A 204 -11.54 -9.60 -54.56
C LEU A 204 -10.78 -8.28 -54.63
N ASP A 205 -9.57 -8.32 -55.17
CA ASP A 205 -8.62 -7.22 -55.33
C ASP A 205 -8.54 -6.90 -56.82
N ARG A 206 -9.40 -5.98 -57.27
CA ARG A 206 -9.63 -5.73 -58.70
C ARG A 206 -8.45 -5.03 -59.35
N ASP A 207 -7.74 -4.20 -58.59
CA ASP A 207 -6.60 -3.39 -59.01
C ASP A 207 -5.26 -4.01 -58.62
N GLY A 208 -5.25 -5.04 -57.78
CA GLY A 208 -4.07 -5.86 -57.52
C GLY A 208 -3.10 -5.23 -56.52
N ASP A 209 -3.57 -4.30 -55.68
CA ASP A 209 -2.75 -3.52 -54.77
C ASP A 209 -2.50 -4.22 -53.41
N GLY A 210 -3.14 -5.38 -53.21
CA GLY A 210 -3.10 -6.17 -51.98
C GLY A 210 -4.22 -5.86 -50.98
N VAL A 211 -5.20 -5.02 -51.34
CA VAL A 211 -6.37 -4.65 -50.54
C VAL A 211 -7.66 -4.96 -51.30
N GLY A 212 -8.20 -6.16 -51.07
CA GLY A 212 -9.49 -6.55 -51.63
C GLY A 212 -10.66 -5.81 -51.00
N CYS A 213 -11.68 -5.55 -51.83
CA CYS A 213 -12.97 -5.01 -51.41
C CYS A 213 -12.90 -3.68 -50.67
N GLU A 214 -11.93 -2.86 -51.03
CA GLU A 214 -11.83 -1.49 -50.58
C GLU A 214 -12.98 -0.63 -51.15
N PRO A 215 -13.32 0.46 -50.46
CA PRO A 215 -14.18 1.50 -51.00
C PRO A 215 -13.39 2.31 -52.04
N HIS A 216 -13.29 1.82 -53.28
CA HIS A 216 -12.73 2.65 -54.34
C HIS A 216 -13.66 3.84 -54.64
N GLU A 217 -13.15 5.04 -54.40
CA GLU A 217 -13.67 6.26 -55.00
C GLU A 217 -13.29 6.30 -56.49
N GLY A 218 -14.22 5.88 -57.37
CA GLY A 218 -14.26 6.19 -58.81
C GLY A 218 -13.84 5.07 -59.77
N GLY A 219 -14.57 4.68 -60.83
CA GLY A 219 -15.85 5.16 -61.42
C GLY A 219 -16.56 3.99 -62.14
N SER A 220 -17.85 4.05 -62.47
CA SER A 220 -18.51 5.00 -63.39
C SER A 220 -20.04 4.97 -63.21
N GLY A 221 -20.70 6.13 -63.20
CA GLY A 221 -22.14 6.25 -63.52
C GLY A 221 -23.06 6.99 -62.52
N SER A 222 -23.06 8.34 -62.62
CA SER A 222 -24.17 9.28 -62.39
C SER A 222 -24.86 9.49 -61.02
N GLY A 223 -24.73 10.74 -60.54
CA GLY A 223 -25.67 11.48 -59.69
C GLY A 223 -25.25 11.49 -58.21
N GLY A 224 -24.90 12.60 -57.55
CA GLY A 224 -25.03 14.03 -57.82
C GLY A 224 -25.20 14.71 -56.46
N GLY A 225 -24.46 15.80 -56.19
CA GLY A 225 -24.62 16.68 -55.02
C GLY A 225 -23.62 16.41 -53.89
N SER A 226 -22.54 17.21 -53.80
CA SER A 226 -22.45 18.45 -53.00
C SER A 226 -22.42 18.16 -51.49
N GLY A 227 -21.38 18.44 -50.71
CA GLY A 227 -20.10 19.10 -50.95
C GLY A 227 -19.38 19.25 -49.60
N SER A 228 -18.06 19.46 -49.68
CA SER A 228 -17.20 20.19 -48.73
C SER A 228 -17.12 19.69 -47.27
N GLY A 229 -15.96 19.41 -46.68
CA GLY A 229 -14.59 19.62 -47.15
C GLY A 229 -13.56 19.06 -46.15
N SER A 230 -12.45 18.63 -46.75
CA SER A 230 -11.05 18.71 -46.34
C SER A 230 -10.67 19.02 -44.88
N GLY A 231 -9.78 18.18 -44.34
CA GLY A 231 -9.04 18.49 -43.11
C GLY A 231 -8.10 17.38 -42.66
N THR A 232 -7.04 17.15 -43.44
CA THR A 232 -5.77 16.48 -43.13
C THR A 232 -5.32 16.45 -41.66
N GLY A 233 -4.65 15.37 -41.26
CA GLY A 233 -3.69 15.41 -40.14
C GLY A 233 -3.52 14.07 -39.44
N GLY A 234 -2.44 13.37 -39.77
CA GLY A 234 -2.06 12.09 -39.17
C GLY A 234 -1.54 12.18 -37.74
N GLY A 235 -1.25 11.00 -37.19
CA GLY A 235 -0.52 10.83 -35.93
C GLY A 235 -1.23 9.88 -34.97
N SER A 236 -1.33 8.59 -35.31
CA SER A 236 -1.79 7.58 -34.35
C SER A 236 -0.63 7.21 -33.41
N GLY A 237 -0.40 8.07 -32.44
CA GLY A 237 0.31 7.76 -31.20
C GLY A 237 -0.68 7.19 -30.19
N GLY A 238 -0.37 6.03 -29.63
CA GLY A 238 -1.27 5.27 -28.77
C GLY A 238 -1.65 5.98 -27.46
N GLY A 239 -2.87 5.70 -27.00
CA GLY A 239 -3.36 6.09 -25.68
C GLY A 239 -4.67 5.37 -25.39
N GLY A 240 -4.73 4.63 -24.28
CA GLY A 240 -5.81 3.70 -23.92
C GLY A 240 -7.21 4.32 -23.94
N SER A 241 -8.20 3.45 -24.13
CA SER A 241 -9.63 3.73 -24.24
C SER A 241 -10.22 4.35 -22.96
N VAL A 242 -9.93 5.62 -22.69
CA VAL A 242 -10.83 6.46 -21.91
C VAL A 242 -12.04 6.73 -22.83
N SER A 243 -13.26 6.68 -22.30
CA SER A 243 -14.47 6.98 -23.07
C SER A 243 -15.42 7.75 -22.17
N TYR A 244 -15.66 9.02 -22.52
CA TYR A 244 -16.58 9.87 -21.79
C TYR A 244 -17.99 9.75 -22.39
N LYS A 245 -18.99 9.57 -21.55
CA LYS A 245 -20.40 9.45 -22.00
C LYS A 245 -20.94 10.77 -22.57
N ASN A 246 -20.48 11.90 -22.05
CA ASN A 246 -20.92 13.25 -22.43
C ASN A 246 -19.94 14.31 -21.87
N CYS A 247 -20.16 15.58 -22.23
CA CYS A 247 -19.30 16.69 -21.79
C CYS A 247 -19.32 16.97 -20.29
N SER A 248 -20.38 16.60 -19.57
CA SER A 248 -20.39 16.70 -18.11
C SER A 248 -19.36 15.75 -17.49
N ALA A 249 -19.20 14.55 -18.03
CA ALA A 249 -18.17 13.60 -17.58
C ALA A 249 -16.74 14.09 -17.89
N VAL A 250 -16.55 14.74 -19.05
CA VAL A 250 -15.25 15.33 -19.44
C VAL A 250 -14.87 16.48 -18.50
N ARG A 251 -15.80 17.37 -18.21
CA ARG A 251 -15.59 18.50 -17.28
C ARG A 251 -15.38 18.04 -15.84
N ALA A 252 -16.15 17.05 -15.38
CA ALA A 252 -15.97 16.44 -14.06
C ALA A 252 -14.60 15.76 -13.90
N ALA A 253 -14.03 15.25 -14.99
CA ALA A 253 -12.69 14.68 -15.02
C ALA A 253 -11.57 15.73 -15.18
N GLY A 254 -11.90 17.02 -15.31
CA GLY A 254 -10.93 18.08 -15.57
C GLY A 254 -10.24 18.00 -16.94
N ALA A 255 -10.81 17.24 -17.87
CA ALA A 255 -10.24 16.97 -19.19
C ALA A 255 -10.79 17.90 -20.29
N ALA A 256 -11.62 18.88 -19.93
CA ALA A 256 -12.18 19.85 -20.88
C ALA A 256 -11.28 21.09 -20.99
N PRO A 257 -11.06 21.64 -22.19
CA PRO A 257 -11.55 21.16 -23.50
C PRO A 257 -10.72 19.97 -24.02
N ILE A 258 -11.40 18.94 -24.56
CA ILE A 258 -10.77 17.70 -25.05
C ILE A 258 -10.58 17.76 -26.56
N ARG A 259 -9.38 17.51 -27.08
CA ARG A 259 -9.08 17.71 -28.51
C ARG A 259 -9.05 16.40 -29.28
N ARG A 260 -9.28 16.50 -30.59
CA ARG A 260 -9.13 15.38 -31.53
C ARG A 260 -7.74 14.75 -31.42
N GLY A 261 -7.69 13.49 -30.99
CA GLY A 261 -6.44 12.75 -30.73
C GLY A 261 -6.14 12.53 -29.25
N ASP A 262 -6.78 13.28 -28.34
CA ASP A 262 -6.62 13.06 -26.90
C ASP A 262 -7.31 11.75 -26.46
N PRO A 263 -6.74 11.03 -25.47
CA PRO A 263 -7.39 9.87 -24.87
C PRO A 263 -8.77 10.23 -24.32
N GLY A 264 -9.82 9.62 -24.86
CA GLY A 264 -11.20 9.92 -24.47
C GLY A 264 -11.96 10.86 -25.39
N TYR A 265 -11.30 11.44 -26.40
CA TYR A 265 -12.00 12.18 -27.42
C TYR A 265 -12.92 11.25 -28.22
N GLY A 266 -14.16 11.68 -28.41
CA GLY A 266 -15.09 11.06 -29.32
C GLY A 266 -15.89 12.14 -30.03
N ARG A 267 -16.23 11.89 -31.30
CA ARG A 267 -17.01 12.82 -32.14
C ARG A 267 -18.35 13.23 -31.51
N HIS A 268 -18.88 12.45 -30.57
CA HIS A 268 -20.11 12.78 -29.82
C HIS A 268 -19.92 13.88 -28.77
N LEU A 269 -18.69 14.28 -28.48
CA LEU A 269 -18.32 15.35 -27.55
C LEU A 269 -18.08 16.70 -28.26
N ASP A 270 -17.92 16.65 -29.57
CA ASP A 270 -17.56 17.76 -30.48
C ASP A 270 -18.79 18.04 -31.36
N ARG A 271 -19.63 19.00 -30.90
CA ARG A 271 -20.97 19.22 -31.45
C ARG A 271 -20.93 19.88 -32.83
N ASP A 272 -19.94 20.74 -33.04
CA ASP A 272 -19.74 21.56 -34.23
C ASP A 272 -18.70 20.97 -35.19
N GLY A 273 -17.90 19.99 -34.74
CA GLY A 273 -17.02 19.18 -35.58
C GLY A 273 -15.66 19.82 -35.84
N ASP A 274 -15.30 20.86 -35.09
CA ASP A 274 -14.10 21.67 -35.31
C ASP A 274 -12.82 21.00 -34.77
N GLY A 275 -12.97 19.93 -33.97
CA GLY A 275 -11.86 19.20 -33.34
C GLY A 275 -11.67 19.50 -31.85
N VAL A 276 -12.52 20.32 -31.24
CA VAL A 276 -12.53 20.68 -29.83
C VAL A 276 -13.84 20.20 -29.19
N GLY A 277 -13.75 19.11 -28.43
CA GLY A 277 -14.88 18.60 -27.67
C GLY A 277 -15.09 19.36 -26.36
N CYS A 278 -16.37 19.59 -26.04
CA CYS A 278 -16.82 20.11 -24.75
C CYS A 278 -16.30 21.51 -24.38
N GLU A 279 -16.17 22.37 -25.38
CA GLU A 279 -16.22 23.83 -25.18
C GLU A 279 -17.52 24.26 -24.47
#